data_AF-A0A1B9JVR2-F1
#
_entry.id   AF-A0A1B9JVR2-F1
#
_cell.length_a   1.000
_cell.length_b   1.000
_cell.length_c   1.000
_cell.angle_alpha   90.00
_cell.angle_beta   90.00
_cell.angle_gamma   90.00
#
_symmetry.space_group_name_H-M   'P 1'
#
loop_
_entity.id
_entity.type
_entity.pdbx_description
1 polymer ?
#
loop_
_entity_poly.entity_id
_entity_poly.type
_entity_poly.pdbx_seq_one_letter_code
_entity_poly.pdbx_strand_id
1 'polypeptide(L)'
;MGLCLNRGQPRLENGNLKEGWQHIEARHITGSHPNGAGDLFAAGTTRADIEKYAAEIIRSGTRQSDPSKIIQTFTKKLNINGLRANYKLIVDSVDGNRIITMFPMLGGH
;
A
#
# COMPACT_ATOMS: atom_id res chain seq x y z
N MET A 1 4.95 28.06 4.21
CA MET A 1 3.88 27.17 4.69
C MET A 1 4.44 25.76 4.67
N GLY A 2 4.71 25.18 5.83
CA GLY A 2 5.30 23.83 5.91
C GLY A 2 4.26 22.80 5.48
N LEU A 3 4.59 21.98 4.50
CA LEU A 3 3.75 20.87 4.06
C LEU A 3 3.66 19.86 5.21
N CYS A 4 2.66 20.05 6.06
CA CYS A 4 2.30 19.16 7.14
C CYS A 4 2.21 17.74 6.55
N LEU A 5 2.80 16.76 7.26
CA LEU A 5 2.66 15.36 6.92
C LEU A 5 1.16 15.05 6.74
N ASN A 6 0.66 14.97 5.50
CA ASN A 6 -0.74 14.61 5.28
C ASN A 6 -0.92 13.14 5.70
N ARG A 7 -1.23 12.93 6.97
CA ARG A 7 -1.55 11.64 7.58
C ARG A 7 -3.05 11.38 7.57
N GLY A 8 -3.77 12.04 6.66
CA GLY A 8 -5.19 11.80 6.42
C GLY A 8 -5.45 10.32 6.11
N GLN A 9 -6.64 9.86 6.52
CA GLN A 9 -7.06 8.48 6.32
C GLN A 9 -7.00 8.14 4.81
N PRO A 10 -6.28 7.07 4.42
CA PRO A 10 -6.17 6.72 3.02
C PRO A 10 -7.48 6.14 2.48
N ARG A 11 -7.69 6.28 1.17
CA ARG A 11 -8.87 5.77 0.46
C ARG A 11 -8.46 4.72 -0.55
N LEU A 12 -9.04 3.52 -0.44
CA LEU A 12 -8.88 2.46 -1.43
C LEU A 12 -10.02 2.50 -2.44
N GLU A 13 -9.73 2.93 -3.66
CA GLU A 13 -10.69 2.85 -4.77
C GLU A 13 -10.67 1.46 -5.43
N ASN A 14 -11.70 1.16 -6.22
CA ASN A 14 -11.70 -0.08 -7.01
C ASN A 14 -10.50 -0.14 -7.96
N GLY A 15 -10.20 0.99 -8.61
CA GLY A 15 -9.01 1.15 -9.45
C GLY A 15 -9.08 0.34 -10.75
N ASN A 16 -7.90 -0.01 -11.26
CA ASN A 16 -7.68 -0.78 -12.48
C ASN A 16 -6.40 -1.63 -12.31
N LEU A 17 -5.87 -2.25 -13.37
CA LEU A 17 -4.65 -3.07 -13.28
C LEU A 17 -3.36 -2.29 -12.95
N LYS A 18 -3.39 -0.96 -12.88
CA LYS A 18 -2.23 -0.12 -12.54
C LYS A 18 -2.28 0.46 -11.12
N GLU A 19 -3.48 0.61 -10.55
CA GLU A 19 -3.66 1.25 -9.25
C GLU A 19 -4.95 0.79 -8.55
N GLY A 20 -5.00 0.91 -7.22
CA GLY A 20 -6.18 0.61 -6.41
C GLY A 20 -6.37 -0.88 -6.15
N TRP A 21 -7.59 -1.27 -5.76
CA TRP A 21 -7.90 -2.63 -5.32
C TRP A 21 -7.62 -3.69 -6.39
N GLN A 22 -8.06 -3.49 -7.64
CA GLN A 22 -7.84 -4.47 -8.71
C GLN A 22 -6.34 -4.74 -8.95
N HIS A 23 -5.51 -3.70 -8.89
CA HIS A 23 -4.06 -3.86 -9.02
C HIS A 23 -3.49 -4.67 -7.85
N ILE A 24 -3.82 -4.30 -6.61
CA ILE A 24 -3.32 -5.00 -5.41
C ILE A 24 -3.76 -6.45 -5.40
N GLU A 25 -5.03 -6.71 -5.68
CA GLU A 25 -5.59 -8.06 -5.72
C GLU A 25 -4.86 -8.92 -6.76
N ALA A 26 -4.84 -8.47 -8.01
CA ALA A 26 -4.23 -9.23 -9.11
C ALA A 26 -2.72 -9.41 -8.92
N ARG A 27 -1.98 -8.39 -8.46
CA ARG A 27 -0.51 -8.42 -8.43
C ARG A 27 0.04 -9.00 -7.13
N HIS A 28 -0.64 -8.77 -6.01
CA HIS A 28 -0.12 -9.02 -4.67
C HIS A 28 -1.00 -9.94 -3.81
N ILE A 29 -2.20 -10.34 -4.23
CA ILE A 29 -3.03 -11.30 -3.47
C ILE A 29 -3.18 -12.61 -4.23
N THR A 30 -3.75 -12.57 -5.43
CA THR A 30 -3.99 -13.77 -6.26
C THR A 30 -2.80 -14.10 -7.16
N GLY A 31 -1.96 -13.11 -7.48
CA GLY A 31 -0.85 -13.27 -8.42
C GLY A 31 -1.28 -13.46 -9.88
N SER A 32 -2.54 -13.16 -10.23
CA SER A 32 -3.12 -13.34 -11.56
C SER A 32 -2.93 -12.15 -12.51
N HIS A 33 -2.15 -11.14 -12.13
CA HIS A 33 -1.91 -9.96 -12.97
C HIS A 33 -1.17 -10.34 -14.28
N PRO A 34 -1.51 -9.75 -15.45
CA PRO A 34 -0.95 -10.15 -16.75
C PRO A 34 0.58 -9.99 -16.85
N ASN A 35 1.16 -9.07 -16.07
CA ASN A 35 2.61 -8.89 -15.97
C ASN A 35 3.29 -9.83 -14.95
N GLY A 36 2.59 -10.87 -14.48
CA GLY A 36 3.04 -11.86 -13.49
C GLY A 36 2.56 -11.58 -12.05
N ALA A 37 3.13 -12.29 -11.07
CA ALA A 37 2.97 -11.97 -9.65
C ALA A 37 4.05 -10.98 -9.16
N GLY A 38 3.71 -10.19 -8.14
CA GLY A 38 4.68 -9.45 -7.32
C GLY A 38 4.92 -10.15 -5.98
N ASP A 39 5.41 -9.40 -4.99
CA ASP A 39 5.45 -9.89 -3.61
C ASP A 39 4.02 -10.12 -3.09
N LEU A 40 3.72 -11.35 -2.68
CA LEU A 40 2.37 -11.75 -2.31
C LEU A 40 2.09 -11.54 -0.82
N PHE A 41 0.90 -11.06 -0.51
CA PHE A 41 0.32 -11.13 0.82
C PHE A 41 0.07 -12.59 1.24
N ALA A 42 -0.16 -12.78 2.54
CA ALA A 42 -0.71 -14.04 3.03
C ALA A 42 -2.06 -14.34 2.33
N ALA A 43 -2.29 -15.62 2.04
CA ALA A 43 -3.54 -16.09 1.46
C ALA A 43 -4.74 -15.66 2.31
N GLY A 44 -5.85 -15.30 1.65
CA GLY A 44 -7.06 -14.82 2.31
C GLY A 44 -7.03 -13.35 2.75
N THR A 45 -5.97 -12.59 2.43
CA THR A 45 -5.97 -11.14 2.66
C THR A 45 -7.09 -10.46 1.89
N THR A 46 -7.86 -9.64 2.60
CA THR A 46 -9.09 -9.01 2.07
C THR A 46 -8.90 -7.52 1.80
N ARG A 47 -9.87 -6.92 1.10
CA ARG A 47 -9.93 -5.46 0.89
C ARG A 47 -9.93 -4.70 2.22
N ALA A 48 -10.71 -5.16 3.18
CA ALA A 48 -10.81 -4.55 4.50
C ALA A 48 -9.48 -4.61 5.25
N ASP A 49 -8.70 -5.68 5.10
CA ASP A 49 -7.34 -5.75 5.65
C ASP A 49 -6.44 -4.68 5.04
N ILE A 50 -6.46 -4.54 3.70
CA ILE A 50 -5.65 -3.52 3.01
C ILE A 50 -6.00 -2.12 3.51
N GLU A 51 -7.29 -1.78 3.61
CA GLU A 51 -7.73 -0.47 4.10
C GLU A 51 -7.28 -0.22 5.56
N LYS A 52 -7.48 -1.22 6.43
CA LYS A 52 -7.08 -1.16 7.83
C LYS A 52 -5.56 -0.94 7.98
N TYR A 53 -4.75 -1.77 7.33
CA TYR A 53 -3.29 -1.70 7.47
C TYR A 53 -2.70 -0.52 6.71
N ALA A 54 -3.28 -0.08 5.60
CA ALA A 54 -2.86 1.15 4.95
C ALA A 54 -3.06 2.36 5.86
N ALA A 55 -4.21 2.47 6.54
CA ALA A 55 -4.44 3.52 7.52
C ALA A 55 -3.40 3.48 8.67
N GLU A 56 -3.04 2.28 9.13
CA GLU A 56 -2.00 2.11 10.14
C GLU A 56 -0.61 2.57 9.64
N ILE A 57 -0.26 2.26 8.39
CA ILE A 57 0.99 2.66 7.75
C ILE A 57 1.05 4.19 7.57
N ILE A 58 -0.03 4.83 7.13
CA ILE A 58 -0.06 6.30 7.04
C ILE A 58 0.09 6.95 8.42
N ARG A 59 -0.59 6.39 9.44
CA ARG A 59 -0.58 6.94 10.81
C ARG A 59 0.80 6.85 11.47
N SER A 60 1.54 5.77 11.24
CA SER A 60 2.71 5.41 12.07
C SER A 60 3.88 4.76 11.32
N GLY A 61 3.76 4.59 10.00
CA GLY A 61 4.85 4.14 9.16
C GLY A 61 5.89 5.23 8.91
N THR A 62 7.05 4.82 8.43
CA THR A 62 8.12 5.71 8.04
C THR A 62 7.88 6.18 6.61
N ARG A 63 7.77 7.49 6.41
CA ARG A 63 7.73 8.08 5.07
C ARG A 63 9.11 7.99 4.45
N GLN A 64 9.20 7.38 3.27
CA GLN A 64 10.44 7.21 2.51
C GLN A 64 10.60 8.29 1.43
N SER A 65 9.50 8.91 1.00
CA SER A 65 9.49 9.97 -0.02
C SER A 65 9.70 11.35 0.58
N ASP A 66 10.19 12.26 -0.26
CA ASP A 66 10.16 13.70 0.02
C ASP A 66 8.71 14.17 0.24
N PRO A 67 8.40 14.87 1.36
CA PRO A 67 7.04 15.36 1.65
C PRO A 67 6.43 16.30 0.61
N SER A 68 7.24 16.93 -0.25
CA SER A 68 6.79 17.83 -1.32
C SER A 68 6.27 17.10 -2.57
N LYS A 69 6.51 15.79 -2.69
CA LYS A 69 6.03 15.01 -3.83
C LYS A 69 4.54 14.67 -3.70
N ILE A 70 3.85 14.61 -4.84
CA ILE A 70 2.47 14.13 -4.89
C ILE A 70 2.41 12.64 -4.51
N ILE A 71 3.29 11.83 -5.10
CA ILE A 71 3.39 10.41 -4.80
C ILE A 71 4.19 10.24 -3.52
N GLN A 72 3.54 9.67 -2.51
CA GLN A 72 4.13 9.41 -1.21
C GLN A 72 4.30 7.91 -0.99
N THR A 73 5.47 7.52 -0.47
CA THR A 73 5.81 6.14 -0.14
C THR A 73 6.03 6.02 1.35
N PHE A 74 5.38 5.04 1.96
CA PHE A 74 5.51 4.72 3.38
C PHE A 74 5.91 3.26 3.54
N THR A 75 6.68 2.98 4.60
CA THR A 75 7.03 1.61 4.99
C THR A 75 6.73 1.37 6.45
N LYS A 76 6.27 0.15 6.78
CA LYS A 76 6.09 -0.28 8.17
C LYS A 76 6.23 -1.79 8.31
N LYS A 77 6.90 -2.23 9.37
CA LYS A 77 6.91 -3.65 9.77
C LYS A 77 5.57 -4.01 10.39
N LEU A 78 4.87 -4.98 9.81
CA LEU A 78 3.57 -5.47 10.28
C LEU A 78 3.53 -7.00 10.25
N ASN A 79 2.51 -7.56 10.87
CA ASN A 79 2.09 -8.94 10.69
C ASN A 79 0.66 -8.93 10.16
N ILE A 80 0.47 -9.32 8.90
CA ILE A 80 -0.85 -9.39 8.26
C ILE A 80 -1.14 -10.86 7.97
N ASN A 81 -2.18 -11.41 8.60
CA ASN A 81 -2.62 -12.80 8.41
C ASN A 81 -1.48 -13.82 8.56
N GLY A 82 -0.59 -13.61 9.54
CA GLY A 82 0.54 -14.49 9.84
C GLY A 82 1.83 -14.16 9.08
N LEU A 83 1.78 -13.31 8.05
CA LEU A 83 2.96 -12.88 7.31
C LEU A 83 3.60 -11.67 7.98
N ARG A 84 4.78 -11.86 8.57
CA ARG A 84 5.58 -10.78 9.16
C ARG A 84 6.58 -10.25 8.15
N ALA A 85 6.36 -9.03 7.66
CA ALA A 85 7.23 -8.37 6.68
C ALA A 85 7.27 -6.85 6.90
N ASN A 86 8.17 -6.16 6.19
CA ASN A 86 8.00 -4.74 5.97
C ASN A 86 7.03 -4.53 4.83
N TYR A 87 5.98 -3.75 5.02
CA TYR A 87 5.00 -3.43 3.98
C TYR A 87 5.31 -2.07 3.40
N LYS A 88 5.25 -1.96 2.08
CA LYS A 88 5.33 -0.70 1.34
C LYS A 88 3.92 -0.28 0.95
N LEU A 89 3.59 0.98 1.20
CA LEU A 89 2.36 1.62 0.77
C LEU A 89 2.74 2.81 -0.12
N ILE A 90 2.12 2.91 -1.28
CA ILE A 90 2.28 4.04 -2.21
C ILE A 90 0.92 4.68 -2.39
N VAL A 91 0.87 6.00 -2.17
CA VAL A 91 -0.36 6.79 -2.28
C VAL A 91 -0.15 8.03 -3.14
N ASP A 92 -1.22 8.47 -3.78
CA ASP A 92 -1.36 9.82 -4.31
C ASP A 92 -1.89 10.73 -3.19
N SER A 93 -1.10 11.72 -2.78
CA SER A 93 -1.41 12.58 -1.64
C SER A 93 -2.21 13.85 -2.00
N VAL A 94 -2.49 14.10 -3.29
CA VAL A 94 -3.21 15.31 -3.74
C VAL A 94 -4.60 15.41 -3.10
N ASP A 95 -5.33 14.30 -3.07
CA ASP A 95 -6.72 14.23 -2.59
C ASP A 95 -6.85 13.22 -1.43
N GLY A 96 -6.06 13.40 -0.37
CA GLY A 96 -6.25 12.62 0.86
C GLY A 96 -5.76 11.17 0.80
N ASN A 97 -4.58 10.94 0.23
CA ASN A 97 -3.89 9.65 0.24
C ASN A 97 -4.67 8.51 -0.45
N ARG A 98 -5.01 8.70 -1.73
CA ARG A 98 -5.58 7.63 -2.55
C ARG A 98 -4.55 6.51 -2.72
N ILE A 99 -4.92 5.28 -2.38
CA ILE A 99 -4.01 4.14 -2.45
C ILE A 99 -3.76 3.75 -3.91
N ILE A 100 -2.49 3.79 -4.32
CA ILE A 100 -2.04 3.29 -5.62
C ILE A 100 -1.72 1.80 -5.51
N THR A 101 -0.88 1.42 -4.55
CA THR A 101 -0.54 0.02 -4.29
C THR A 101 -0.05 -0.18 -2.85
N MET A 102 -0.20 -1.40 -2.35
CA MET A 102 0.36 -1.85 -1.07
C MET A 102 0.81 -3.30 -1.23
N PHE A 103 1.98 -3.65 -0.68
CA PHE A 103 2.52 -5.00 -0.76
C PHE A 103 3.55 -5.28 0.35
N PRO A 104 3.73 -6.54 0.78
CA PRO A 104 4.88 -6.92 1.61
C PRO A 104 6.17 -6.82 0.81
N MET A 105 7.27 -6.46 1.44
CA MET A 105 8.62 -6.54 0.88
C MET A 105 9.27 -7.81 1.43
N LEU A 106 9.17 -8.91 0.67
CA LEU A 106 9.59 -10.23 1.13
C LEU A 106 11.09 -10.51 0.89
N GLY A 107 11.78 -9.61 0.20
CA GLY A 107 13.20 -9.79 -0.10
C GLY A 107 13.39 -10.87 -1.15
N GLY A 108 13.08 -10.55 -2.39
CA GLY A 108 13.37 -11.37 -3.56
C GLY A 108 13.96 -10.52 -4.67
N HIS A 109 15.29 -10.35 -4.65
CA HIS A 109 16.12 -10.17 -5.83
C HIS A 109 17.53 -10.68 -5.53
#